data_AF-A0A930YPG6-F1
#
_entry.id   AF-A0A930YPG6-F1
#
_cell.length_a   1.000
_cell.length_b   1.000
_cell.length_c   1.000
_cell.angle_alpha   90.00
_cell.angle_beta   90.00
_cell.angle_gamma   90.00
#
_symmetry.space_group_name_H-M   'P 1'
#
loop_
_entity.id
_entity.type
_entity.pdbx_description
1 polymer ?
#
loop_
_entity_poly.entity_id
_entity_poly.type
_entity_poly.pdbx_seq_one_letter_code
_entity_poly.pdbx_strand_id
1 'polypeptide(L)' 'MQSKMKWVCNKMPQSEDKNLEVMSLENIKKARAFHKSFPQYSVTPLANLEGMAADLGLGGLFIKDESYRFGLNAFK' A
#
# COMPACT_ATOMS: atom_id res chain seq x y z
N MET A 1 -16.33 -1.82 25.93
CA MET A 1 -16.15 -3.28 25.74
C MET A 1 -15.36 -3.44 24.45
N GLN A 2 -14.03 -3.59 24.52
CA GLN A 2 -13.20 -3.72 23.32
C GLN A 2 -13.46 -5.11 22.71
N SER A 3 -14.02 -5.14 21.50
CA SER A 3 -14.21 -6.37 20.75
C SER A 3 -12.85 -6.99 20.46
N LYS A 4 -12.59 -8.17 21.03
CA LYS A 4 -11.33 -8.91 20.84
C LYS A 4 -11.17 -9.24 19.36
N MET A 5 -10.18 -8.63 18.69
CA MET A 5 -9.92 -8.88 17.27
C MET A 5 -9.60 -10.36 17.05
N LYS A 6 -10.34 -11.02 16.15
CA LYS A 6 -10.13 -12.43 15.83
C LYS A 6 -9.13 -12.53 14.68
N TRP A 7 -7.92 -12.98 15.00
CA TRP A 7 -6.88 -13.24 14.01
C TRP A 7 -7.03 -14.65 13.42
N VAL A 8 -6.82 -14.77 12.11
CA VAL A 8 -6.71 -16.06 11.41
C VAL A 8 -5.45 -16.00 10.55
N CYS A 9 -4.51 -16.90 10.81
CA CYS A 9 -3.29 -16.98 10.00
C CYS A 9 -3.60 -17.57 8.62
N ASN A 10 -3.15 -16.89 7.56
CA ASN A 10 -3.17 -17.44 6.21
C ASN A 10 -2.10 -18.54 6.08
N LYS A 11 -2.44 -19.67 5.46
CA LYS A 11 -1.54 -20.84 5.29
C LYS A 11 -1.15 -21.05 3.82
N MET A 12 -1.22 -20.02 2.99
CA MET A 12 -0.89 -20.13 1.57
C MET A 12 0.57 -20.59 1.39
N PRO A 13 0.82 -21.63 0.57
CA PRO A 13 2.17 -22.05 0.23
C PRO A 13 2.86 -20.95 -0.58
N GLN A 14 4.19 -20.90 -0.49
CA GLN A 14 4.99 -19.97 -1.28
C GLN A 14 4.80 -20.29 -2.78
N SER A 15 4.54 -19.26 -3.59
CA SER A 15 4.45 -19.38 -5.05
C SER A 15 5.79 -19.04 -5.72
N GLU A 16 5.99 -19.55 -6.93
CA GLU A 16 7.14 -19.19 -7.78
C GLU A 16 7.04 -17.72 -8.25
N ASP A 17 8.19 -17.06 -8.34
CA ASP A 17 8.32 -15.62 -8.62
C ASP A 17 8.26 -15.24 -10.11
N LYS A 18 7.46 -15.96 -10.91
CA LYS A 18 7.46 -15.87 -12.39
C LYS A 18 7.21 -14.48 -12.97
N ASN A 19 6.54 -13.61 -12.23
CA ASN A 19 6.14 -12.27 -12.71
C ASN A 19 6.95 -11.13 -12.10
N LEU A 20 7.98 -11.41 -11.28
CA LEU A 20 8.78 -10.35 -10.65
C LEU A 20 9.51 -9.47 -11.68
N GLU A 21 9.85 -10.01 -12.84
CA GLU A 21 10.49 -9.25 -13.92
C GLU A 21 9.62 -8.09 -14.43
N VAL A 22 8.30 -8.27 -14.46
CA VAL A 22 7.35 -7.20 -14.82
C VAL A 22 7.44 -6.06 -13.81
N MET A 23 7.72 -6.38 -12.55
CA MET A 23 7.92 -5.44 -11.44
C MET A 23 9.37 -4.99 -11.29
N SER A 24 10.21 -5.13 -12.33
CA SER A 24 11.58 -4.63 -12.31
C SER A 24 11.63 -3.11 -12.07
N LEU A 25 12.73 -2.65 -11.48
CA LEU A 25 12.94 -1.22 -11.20
C LEU A 25 12.84 -0.35 -12.46
N GLU A 26 13.21 -0.89 -13.63
CA GLU A 26 13.08 -0.20 -14.91
C GLU A 26 11.62 0.03 -15.29
N ASN A 27 10.80 -1.02 -15.22
CA ASN A 27 9.37 -0.94 -15.53
C ASN A 27 8.64 -0.01 -14.55
N ILE A 28 8.97 -0.08 -13.25
CA ILE A 28 8.42 0.82 -12.22
C ILE A 28 8.80 2.28 -12.52
N LYS A 29 10.04 2.55 -12.94
CA LYS A 29 10.47 3.92 -13.31
C LYS A 29 9.68 4.45 -14.49
N LYS A 30 9.51 3.65 -15.55
CA LYS A 30 8.70 4.00 -16.74
C LYS A 30 7.25 4.30 -16.36
N ALA A 31 6.62 3.41 -15.59
CA ALA A 31 5.25 3.61 -15.11
C ALA A 31 5.13 4.88 -14.24
N ARG A 32 6.06 5.12 -13.30
CA ARG A 32 6.04 6.33 -12.46
C ARG A 32 6.21 7.60 -13.29
N ALA A 33 7.06 7.59 -14.31
CA ALA A 33 7.25 8.74 -15.20
C ALA A 33 5.97 9.08 -15.98
N PHE A 34 5.28 8.07 -16.50
CA PHE A 34 3.98 8.24 -17.16
C PHE A 34 2.93 8.83 -16.22
N HIS A 35 2.79 8.31 -14.99
CA HIS A 35 1.81 8.87 -14.04
C HIS A 35 2.16 10.32 -13.62
N LYS A 36 3.45 10.66 -13.58
CA LYS A 36 3.91 12.04 -13.30
C LYS A 36 3.62 13.03 -14.42
N SER A 37 3.37 12.60 -15.66
CA SER A 37 3.06 13.53 -16.75
C SER A 37 1.65 14.09 -16.67
N PHE A 38 0.78 13.53 -15.83
CA PHE A 38 -0.56 14.07 -15.64
C PHE A 38 -0.53 15.29 -14.71
N PRO A 39 -1.19 16.41 -15.06
CA PRO A 39 -1.16 17.64 -14.27
C PRO A 39 -1.81 17.47 -12.88
N GLN A 40 -2.72 16.50 -12.72
CA GLN A 40 -3.38 16.18 -11.45
C GLN A 40 -2.55 15.23 -10.57
N TYR A 41 -1.36 14.81 -11.00
CA TYR A 41 -0.53 13.89 -10.23
C TYR A 41 -0.02 14.55 -8.95
N SER A 42 -0.34 13.94 -7.82
CA SER A 42 0.24 14.26 -6.52
C SER A 42 0.73 13.00 -5.83
N VAL A 43 1.72 13.15 -4.95
CA VAL A 43 2.14 12.05 -4.07
C VAL A 43 1.07 11.89 -3.00
N THR A 44 0.46 10.71 -2.96
CA THR A 44 -0.54 10.34 -1.97
C THR A 44 0.06 10.25 -0.57
N PRO A 45 -0.67 10.62 0.49
CA PRO A 45 -0.17 10.56 1.86
C PRO A 45 0.24 9.15 2.29
N LEU A 46 1.24 9.07 3.17
CA LEU A 46 1.53 7.87 3.94
C LEU A 46 1.22 8.20 5.40
N ALA A 47 0.03 7.84 5.85
CA ALA A 47 -0.43 8.13 7.21
C ALA A 47 0.26 7.19 8.19
N ASN A 48 0.86 7.75 9.24
CA ASN A 48 1.44 7.00 10.35
C ASN A 48 0.40 6.94 11.48
N LEU A 49 0.01 5.73 11.89
CA LEU A 49 -1.00 5.48 12.91
C LEU A 49 -0.38 4.91 14.19
N GLU A 50 0.44 5.71 14.86
CA GLU A 50 1.20 5.29 16.05
C GLU A 50 0.31 4.80 17.19
N GLY A 51 -0.81 5.48 17.46
CA GLY A 51 -1.74 5.07 18.52
C GLY A 51 -2.36 3.69 18.26
N MET A 52 -2.74 3.41 17.01
CA MET A 52 -3.28 2.11 16.63
C MET A 52 -2.18 1.03 16.60
N ALA A 53 -0.95 1.38 16.21
CA ALA A 53 0.19 0.48 16.30
C ALA A 53 0.43 0.04 17.75
N ALA A 54 0.38 0.97 18.70
CA ALA A 54 0.52 0.69 20.13
C ALA A 54 -0.61 -0.22 20.65
N ASP A 55 -1.87 0.07 20.31
CA ASP A 55 -3.03 -0.75 20.70
C ASP A 55 -2.95 -2.19 20.14
N LEU A 56 -2.33 -2.38 18.97
CA LEU A 56 -2.15 -3.68 18.32
C LEU A 56 -0.84 -4.38 18.73
N GLY A 57 0.06 -3.71 19.45
CA GLY A 57 1.38 -4.23 19.80
C GLY A 57 2.34 -4.35 18.61
N LEU A 58 2.19 -3.51 17.59
CA LEU A 58 3.04 -3.46 16.39
C LEU A 58 4.14 -2.40 16.54
N GLY A 59 5.27 -2.59 15.86
CA GLY A 59 6.35 -1.59 15.82
C GLY A 59 6.01 -0.33 15.00
N GLY A 60 4.99 -0.41 14.15
CA GLY A 60 4.49 0.72 13.35
C GLY A 60 3.35 0.30 12.44
N LEU A 61 2.43 1.22 12.17
CA LEU A 61 1.31 1.01 11.25
C LEU A 61 1.25 2.18 10.28
N PHE A 62 1.44 1.90 9.01
CA PHE A 62 1.45 2.90 7.95
C PHE A 62 0.37 2.59 6.92
N ILE A 63 -0.44 3.58 6.58
CA ILE A 63 -1.48 3.46 5.55
C ILE A 63 -1.11 4.34 4.36
N LYS A 64 -0.98 3.72 3.19
CA LYS A 64 -0.82 4.45 1.93
C LYS A 64 -2.21 4.87 1.44
N ASP A 65 -2.52 6.16 1.55
CA ASP A 65 -3.86 6.65 1.28
C ASP A 65 -4.04 7.04 -0.19
N GLU A 66 -4.49 6.06 -0.99
CA GLU A 66 -4.77 6.26 -2.41
C GLU A 66 -6.15 6.87 -2.70
N SER A 67 -6.95 7.26 -1.69
CA SER A 67 -8.24 7.93 -1.92
C SER A 67 -8.06 9.26 -2.69
N TYR A 68 -6.95 9.93 -2.46
CA TYR A 68 -6.58 11.18 -3.12
C TYR A 68 -6.02 11.00 -4.54
N ARG A 69 -5.80 9.76 -4.98
CA ARG A 69 -5.25 9.48 -6.31
C ARG A 69 -6.24 9.95 -7.38
N PHE A 70 -5.88 11.00 -8.10
CA PHE A 70 -6.64 11.58 -9.22
C PHE A 70 -8.10 11.96 -8.90
N GLY A 71 -8.48 12.05 -7.62
CA GLY A 71 -9.86 12.27 -7.19
C GLY A 71 -10.81 11.09 -7.47
N LEU A 72 -10.27 9.89 -7.74
CA LEU A 72 -11.04 8.69 -8.10
C LEU A 72 -11.44 7.85 -6.87
N ASN A 73 -10.97 8.22 -5.67
CA ASN A 73 -11.14 7.45 -4.44
C ASN A 73 -10.61 6.01 -4.53
N ALA A 74 -9.67 5.77 -5.45
CA ALA A 74 -9.08 4.46 -5.73
C ALA A 74 -7.71 4.62 -6.40
N PHE A 75 -6.87 3.60 -6.30
CA PHE A 75 -5.52 3.60 -6.87
C PHE A 75 -5.47 3.33 -8.39
N LYS A 76 -6.55 2.77 -8.95
CA LYS A 76 -6.64 2.29 -10.34
C LYS A 76 -7.02 3.44 -11.27
#